data_AF-A0A956PNW0-F1
#
_entry.id   AF-A0A956PNW0-F1
#
_cell.length_a   1.000
_cell.length_b   1.000
_cell.length_c   1.000
_cell.angle_alpha   90.00
_cell.angle_beta   90.00
_cell.angle_gamma   90.00
#
_symmetry.space_group_name_H-M   'P 1'
#
loop_
_entity.id
_entity.type
_entity.pdbx_description
1 polymer ?
#
loop_
_entity_poly.entity_id
_entity_poly.type
_entity_poly.pdbx_seq_one_letter_code
_entity_poly.pdbx_strand_id
1 'polypeptide(L)'
;MEIQREKVLGLLLAGLLTSGCGNSTSETAIVGTSPVPASQFTFEEDPTPPVAFDDLVSALGNATLNQSAQNGVLANDLVYGGTISSFDSTGSQGGTLTLQSDGGFTYTPILGFVGTETFKYTLSNSDGDSTATLTLVSTGRGIFVDNTVGGGGDGSQTNPLNNLADAIAQSLSGDTIYVSAGDGLATGLSGNFTLPQGVDLAGEGAGLILGQTIESPGTPPILDGKLTLSGDNKVSGITFIGSEVTGSSISDIAIVENTFRNVDGTDSIELVDVAGQVVIQGNEFFQDNDVDSIYLTTFTNPASLDISGNEFGLISPGANGDDAIQVFVNGNSVTTAVVRDNVMNGGTGMERALLLEANDQSRCTYIAENNTGSGFSYRAIDVGSQESAIIESAVFRNNVLENGNVGLYVRCISTSQATIVAEMTVLTDASNQAVGVQVVDQASLALALRQNDLSNSGAEAAEGGGSRCRQVGRGNAVIRIDHGVRLRQFELGQGIAIRRDDGH
;
A
#
# COMPACT_ATOMS: atom_id res chain seq x y z
N MET A 1 19.00 36.74 -1.23
CA MET A 1 18.42 37.54 -2.32
C MET A 1 19.03 38.92 -2.22
N GLU A 2 19.91 39.23 -3.16
CA GLU A 2 20.71 40.45 -3.21
C GLU A 2 19.88 41.53 -3.92
N ILE A 3 19.61 42.66 -3.26
CA ILE A 3 19.04 43.85 -3.92
C ILE A 3 19.87 45.08 -3.54
N GLN A 4 20.22 45.79 -4.61
CA GLN A 4 21.18 46.88 -4.74
C GLN A 4 20.73 48.20 -4.09
N ARG A 5 21.74 49.03 -3.80
CA ARG A 5 21.68 50.44 -3.39
C ARG A 5 20.73 51.29 -4.27
N GLU A 6 19.88 52.09 -3.63
CA GLU A 6 19.58 53.45 -4.13
C GLU A 6 19.69 54.49 -3.00
N LYS A 7 20.39 55.58 -3.32
CA LYS A 7 20.48 56.80 -2.53
C LYS A 7 19.13 57.52 -2.64
N VAL A 8 18.43 57.71 -1.52
CA VAL A 8 17.38 58.74 -1.44
C VAL A 8 17.89 59.87 -0.55
N LEU A 9 18.33 60.91 -1.25
CA LEU A 9 18.58 62.26 -0.76
C LEU A 9 17.27 62.82 -0.21
N GLY A 10 17.28 63.22 1.05
CA GLY A 10 16.10 63.73 1.74
C GLY A 10 15.48 64.94 1.02
N LEU A 11 14.18 64.84 0.74
CA LEU A 11 13.34 65.99 0.48
C LEU A 11 12.10 65.85 1.37
N LEU A 12 12.10 66.64 2.44
CA LEU A 12 10.97 66.84 3.35
C LEU A 12 9.80 67.40 2.52
N LEU A 13 8.74 66.63 2.33
CA LEU A 13 7.44 67.17 1.97
C LEU A 13 6.40 66.57 2.90
N ALA A 14 5.92 67.41 3.82
CA ALA A 14 4.86 67.11 4.76
C ALA A 14 3.59 66.66 4.01
N GLY A 15 3.06 65.48 4.34
CA GLY A 15 1.80 65.03 3.77
C GLY A 15 1.44 63.59 4.13
N LEU A 16 0.42 63.46 4.99
CA LEU A 16 -0.46 62.30 5.15
C LEU A 16 0.15 61.02 5.78
N LEU A 17 0.08 60.97 7.12
CA LEU A 17 -0.07 59.71 7.86
C LEU A 17 -1.45 59.13 7.54
N THR A 18 -1.51 58.10 6.69
CA THR A 18 -2.64 57.18 6.67
C THR A 18 -2.47 56.22 7.83
N SER A 19 -3.38 56.31 8.80
CA SER A 19 -3.51 55.40 9.94
C SER A 19 -3.71 53.96 9.47
N GLY A 20 -2.73 53.10 9.74
CA GLY A 20 -2.88 51.64 9.79
C GLY A 20 -2.84 51.21 11.26
N CYS A 21 -3.75 50.30 11.63
CA CYS A 21 -4.03 49.83 12.99
C CYS A 21 -2.80 49.54 13.87
N GLY A 22 -2.84 50.02 15.11
CA GLY A 22 -1.98 49.57 16.21
C GLY A 22 -2.12 50.50 17.40
N ASN A 23 -2.65 50.02 18.52
CA ASN A 23 -2.77 50.80 19.76
C ASN A 23 -1.37 50.99 20.38
N SER A 24 -0.81 52.19 20.26
CA SER A 24 0.18 52.68 21.22
C SER A 24 0.01 54.18 21.45
N THR A 25 0.34 54.58 22.67
CA THR A 25 0.04 55.86 23.29
C THR A 25 0.72 57.05 22.61
N SER A 26 -0.10 58.05 22.25
CA SER A 26 0.23 59.48 22.06
C SER A 26 1.72 59.88 21.98
N GLU A 27 2.36 59.70 20.83
CA GLU A 27 3.59 60.45 20.54
C GLU A 27 3.25 61.74 19.77
N THR A 28 3.43 62.87 20.45
CA THR A 28 3.30 64.18 19.82
C THR A 28 4.67 64.54 19.25
N ALA A 29 4.88 64.35 17.95
CA ALA A 29 6.11 64.77 17.28
C ALA A 29 6.16 66.31 17.16
N ILE A 30 6.92 66.98 18.03
CA ILE A 30 7.28 68.39 17.83
C ILE A 30 8.36 68.44 16.73
N VAL A 31 7.98 68.84 15.52
CA VAL A 31 8.94 69.06 14.43
C VAL A 31 9.62 70.42 14.63
N GLY A 32 10.78 70.41 15.30
CA GLY A 32 11.69 71.55 15.32
C GLY A 32 12.35 71.72 13.95
N THR A 33 12.51 72.97 13.49
CA THR A 33 13.01 73.33 12.16
C THR A 33 14.53 73.21 11.99
N SER A 34 15.20 72.35 12.75
CA SER A 34 16.65 72.15 12.67
C SER A 34 16.96 70.77 12.09
N PRO A 35 17.82 70.65 11.07
CA PRO A 35 18.16 69.35 10.49
C PRO A 35 18.88 68.50 11.55
N VAL A 36 18.18 67.47 12.03
CA VAL A 36 18.76 66.45 12.91
C VAL A 36 19.71 65.59 12.05
N PRO A 37 20.99 65.44 12.43
CA PRO A 37 21.92 64.59 11.68
C PRO A 37 21.42 63.14 11.68
N ALA A 38 21.55 62.46 10.53
CA ALA A 38 21.06 61.09 10.32
C ALA A 38 21.61 60.06 11.33
N SER A 39 22.63 60.41 12.11
CA SER A 39 23.21 59.62 13.20
C SER A 39 22.41 59.63 14.52
N GLN A 40 21.25 60.28 14.58
CA GLN A 40 20.40 60.35 15.79
C GLN A 40 19.05 59.62 15.66
N PHE A 41 18.82 58.87 14.58
CA PHE A 41 17.66 58.00 14.44
C PHE A 41 18.12 56.55 14.63
N THR A 42 18.10 56.07 15.88
CA THR A 42 18.16 54.64 16.18
C THR A 42 16.74 54.11 16.19
N PHE A 43 16.38 53.28 15.22
CA PHE A 43 15.20 52.43 15.37
C PHE A 43 15.60 51.36 16.38
N GLU A 44 15.24 51.52 17.65
CA GLU A 44 15.21 50.38 18.56
C GLU A 44 14.03 49.52 18.10
N GLU A 45 14.31 48.28 17.69
CA GLU A 45 13.24 47.28 17.59
C GLU A 45 12.58 47.21 18.96
N ASP A 46 11.24 47.25 18.99
CA ASP A 46 10.49 47.06 20.22
C ASP A 46 10.91 45.71 20.83
N PRO A 47 11.36 45.65 22.09
CA PRO A 47 11.76 44.39 22.71
C PRO A 47 10.60 43.37 22.65
N THR A 48 10.77 42.33 21.84
CA THR A 48 9.75 41.29 21.65
C THR A 48 10.17 40.01 22.37
N PRO A 49 9.46 39.58 23.43
CA PRO A 49 9.70 38.28 24.04
C PRO A 49 9.41 37.15 23.03
N PRO A 50 9.99 35.94 23.22
CA PRO A 50 9.67 34.79 22.40
C PRO A 50 8.18 34.41 22.51
N VAL A 51 7.67 33.69 21.51
CA VAL A 51 6.35 33.04 21.55
C VAL A 51 6.53 31.56 21.23
N ALA A 52 6.37 30.72 22.26
CA ALA A 52 6.37 29.26 22.12
C ALA A 52 4.95 28.74 21.87
N PHE A 53 4.80 27.77 20.98
CA PHE A 53 3.53 27.11 20.66
C PHE A 53 3.58 25.63 21.06
N ASP A 54 2.42 25.08 21.46
CA ASP A 54 2.34 23.67 21.85
C ASP A 54 2.64 22.73 20.68
N ASP A 55 3.30 21.62 20.99
CA ASP A 55 3.74 20.60 20.04
C ASP A 55 2.99 19.29 20.25
N LEU A 56 2.79 18.56 19.16
CA LEU A 56 2.20 17.22 19.18
C LEU A 56 3.03 16.27 18.31
N VAL A 57 3.52 15.20 18.92
CA VAL A 57 4.33 14.18 18.27
C VAL A 57 3.80 12.79 18.59
N SER A 58 3.72 11.92 17.59
CA SER A 58 3.36 10.52 17.80
C SER A 58 4.58 9.70 18.22
N ALA A 59 4.36 8.80 19.16
CA ALA A 59 5.34 7.93 19.76
C ALA A 59 4.93 6.46 19.69
N LEU A 60 5.88 5.56 19.91
CA LEU A 60 5.69 4.14 20.19
C LEU A 60 6.30 3.83 21.55
N GLY A 61 5.64 2.98 22.32
CA GLY A 61 6.26 2.37 23.48
C GLY A 61 7.49 1.55 23.05
N ASN A 62 8.44 1.36 23.98
CA ASN A 62 9.63 0.51 23.82
C ASN A 62 10.68 0.95 22.78
N ALA A 63 10.45 2.05 22.06
CA ALA A 63 11.35 2.57 21.04
C ALA A 63 11.79 4.01 21.38
N THR A 64 13.04 4.34 21.10
CA THR A 64 13.56 5.70 21.31
C THR A 64 13.21 6.58 20.11
N LEU A 65 12.72 7.80 20.36
CA LEU A 65 12.49 8.83 19.35
C LEU A 65 13.67 9.78 19.26
N ASN A 66 14.14 10.00 18.04
CA ASN A 66 15.06 11.08 17.72
C ASN A 66 14.40 12.06 16.76
N GLN A 67 13.93 13.18 17.28
CA GLN A 67 13.29 14.25 16.52
C GLN A 67 14.35 15.25 16.04
N SER A 68 14.44 15.48 14.74
CA SER A 68 15.35 16.49 14.18
C SER A 68 14.88 17.91 14.49
N ALA A 69 15.80 18.87 14.48
CA ALA A 69 15.48 20.29 14.70
C ALA A 69 14.44 20.84 13.71
N GLN A 70 14.42 20.36 12.45
CA GLN A 70 13.46 20.82 11.44
C GLN A 70 12.00 20.49 11.80
N ASN A 71 11.81 19.46 12.61
CA ASN A 71 10.52 18.97 13.07
C ASN A 71 10.46 18.96 14.61
N GLY A 72 11.35 19.71 15.25
CA GLY A 72 11.50 19.77 16.71
C GLY A 72 10.58 20.84 17.32
N VAL A 73 10.71 21.07 18.62
CA VAL A 73 9.82 21.98 19.35
C VAL A 73 9.89 23.43 18.90
N LEU A 74 10.98 23.85 18.24
CA LEU A 74 11.13 25.22 17.75
C LEU A 74 10.58 25.41 16.33
N ALA A 75 10.06 24.36 15.68
CA ALA A 75 9.70 24.42 14.26
C ALA A 75 8.52 25.35 13.95
N ASN A 76 7.63 25.54 14.92
CA ASN A 76 6.44 26.41 14.86
C ASN A 76 6.59 27.69 15.72
N ASP A 77 7.70 27.86 16.43
CA ASP A 77 7.94 28.95 17.38
C ASP A 77 8.41 30.26 16.74
N LEU A 78 8.09 31.37 17.41
CA LEU A 78 8.64 32.68 17.11
C LEU A 78 9.69 33.04 18.16
N VAL A 79 10.94 32.73 17.85
CA VAL A 79 12.02 32.72 18.84
C VAL A 79 12.52 34.12 19.23
N TYR A 80 12.49 35.10 18.32
CA TYR A 80 12.95 36.49 18.57
C TYR A 80 14.29 36.60 19.32
N GLY A 81 15.28 35.81 18.91
CA GLY A 81 16.62 35.76 19.54
C GLY A 81 16.66 35.05 20.90
N GLY A 82 15.54 34.49 21.36
CA GLY A 82 15.47 33.64 22.54
C GLY A 82 16.12 32.28 22.35
N THR A 83 16.30 31.59 23.46
CA THR A 83 16.85 30.24 23.51
C THR A 83 16.08 29.41 24.52
N ILE A 84 16.09 28.08 24.37
CA ILE A 84 15.54 27.17 25.37
C ILE A 84 16.31 27.36 26.68
N SER A 85 15.65 27.89 27.70
CA SER A 85 16.23 28.21 29.00
C SER A 85 15.97 27.12 30.04
N SER A 86 14.90 26.34 29.87
CA SER A 86 14.54 25.22 30.74
C SER A 86 13.59 24.25 30.03
N PHE A 87 13.59 23.00 30.48
CA PHE A 87 12.65 21.98 30.04
C PHE A 87 12.51 20.87 31.09
N ASP A 88 11.42 20.11 31.03
CA ASP A 88 11.22 18.91 31.83
C ASP A 88 12.06 17.75 31.25
N SER A 89 13.01 17.21 32.01
CA SER A 89 13.77 16.02 31.58
C SER A 89 13.02 14.71 31.78
N THR A 90 11.91 14.73 32.51
CA THR A 90 11.08 13.58 32.84
C THR A 90 9.62 13.95 32.68
N GLY A 91 8.88 13.15 31.91
CA GLY A 91 7.51 13.45 31.52
C GLY A 91 6.50 13.04 32.58
N SER A 92 5.25 13.39 32.34
CA SER A 92 4.12 13.09 33.23
C SER A 92 3.90 11.59 33.49
N GLN A 93 4.43 10.71 32.63
CA GLN A 93 4.32 9.26 32.73
C GLN A 93 5.68 8.60 33.01
N GLY A 94 6.73 9.39 33.23
CA GLY A 94 8.07 8.97 33.63
C GLY A 94 9.03 8.62 32.48
N GLY A 95 8.65 8.87 31.22
CA GLY A 95 9.59 8.84 30.09
C GLY A 95 10.62 9.96 30.22
N THR A 96 11.78 9.82 29.58
CA THR A 96 12.87 10.80 29.65
C THR A 96 13.02 11.56 28.34
N LEU A 97 13.34 12.85 28.46
CA LEU A 97 13.56 13.76 27.32
C LEU A 97 14.94 14.39 27.44
N THR A 98 15.70 14.36 26.35
CA THR A 98 16.92 15.15 26.17
C THR A 98 16.66 16.15 25.05
N LEU A 99 16.39 17.40 25.41
CA LEU A 99 16.13 18.49 24.48
C LEU A 99 17.43 19.22 24.11
N GLN A 100 17.69 19.38 22.81
CA GLN A 100 18.83 20.12 22.28
C GLN A 100 18.48 21.59 22.07
N SER A 101 19.50 22.46 22.06
CA SER A 101 19.32 23.92 21.97
C SER A 101 18.75 24.40 20.62
N ASP A 102 18.83 23.58 19.58
CA ASP A 102 18.26 23.84 18.25
C ASP A 102 16.80 23.37 18.12
N GLY A 103 16.21 22.83 19.19
CA GLY A 103 14.84 22.34 19.23
C GLY A 103 14.68 20.86 18.89
N GLY A 104 15.74 20.19 18.41
CA GLY A 104 15.74 18.73 18.29
C GLY A 104 15.67 18.06 19.67
N PHE A 105 15.20 16.82 19.74
CA PHE A 105 15.19 16.09 21.01
C PHE A 105 15.29 14.57 20.83
N THR A 106 15.74 13.91 21.89
CA THR A 106 15.65 12.46 22.06
C THR A 106 14.67 12.14 23.20
N TYR A 107 13.68 11.30 22.93
CA TYR A 107 12.70 10.83 23.91
C TYR A 107 12.81 9.31 24.09
N THR A 108 12.89 8.85 25.34
CA THR A 108 12.88 7.42 25.70
C THR A 108 11.67 7.13 26.59
N PRO A 109 10.65 6.41 26.09
CA PRO A 109 9.48 6.04 26.88
C PRO A 109 9.83 5.02 27.97
N ILE A 110 9.00 4.94 29.01
CA ILE A 110 9.03 3.78 29.90
C ILE A 110 8.62 2.53 29.12
N LEU A 111 9.25 1.40 29.45
CA LEU A 111 8.90 0.09 28.89
C LEU A 111 7.40 -0.18 29.05
N GLY A 112 6.73 -0.48 27.94
CA GLY A 112 5.30 -0.77 27.87
C GLY A 112 4.39 0.44 27.72
N PHE A 113 4.92 1.66 27.57
CA PHE A 113 4.11 2.87 27.52
C PHE A 113 3.17 2.94 26.29
N VAL A 114 1.88 3.13 26.57
CA VAL A 114 0.81 3.45 25.61
C VAL A 114 -0.07 4.54 26.24
N GLY A 115 -0.39 5.59 25.50
CA GLY A 115 -1.15 6.74 26.01
C GLY A 115 -0.50 8.08 25.71
N THR A 116 -0.84 9.11 26.51
CA THR A 116 -0.34 10.48 26.33
C THR A 116 0.63 10.88 27.43
N GLU A 117 1.76 11.49 27.04
CA GLU A 117 2.76 12.04 27.95
C GLU A 117 3.08 13.49 27.57
N THR A 118 3.30 14.35 28.57
CA THR A 118 3.58 15.77 28.36
C THR A 118 4.88 16.22 29.00
N PHE A 119 5.57 17.15 28.33
CA PHE A 119 6.76 17.85 28.80
C PHE A 119 6.58 19.35 28.58
N LYS A 120 7.13 20.20 29.45
CA LYS A 120 7.17 21.64 29.21
C LYS A 120 8.57 22.10 28.83
N TYR A 121 8.65 23.12 27.97
CA TYR A 121 9.88 23.85 27.68
C TYR A 121 9.62 25.35 27.71
N THR A 122 10.64 26.14 28.02
CA THR A 122 10.56 27.61 28.08
C THR A 122 11.64 28.22 27.20
N LEU A 123 11.23 29.16 26.35
CA LEU A 123 12.11 30.07 25.63
C LEU A 123 12.29 31.36 26.43
N SER A 124 13.52 31.87 26.47
CA SER A 124 13.84 33.13 27.14
C SER A 124 14.74 34.00 26.27
N ASN A 125 14.48 35.30 26.24
CA ASN A 125 15.41 36.33 25.76
C ASN A 125 15.51 37.47 26.80
N SER A 126 16.10 38.61 26.44
CA SER A 126 16.18 39.79 27.33
C SER A 126 14.82 40.40 27.66
N ASP A 127 13.80 40.10 26.86
CA ASP A 127 12.53 40.80 26.83
C ASP A 127 11.43 39.99 27.54
N GLY A 128 11.63 38.68 27.70
CA GLY A 128 10.79 37.84 28.54
C GLY A 128 10.92 36.34 28.28
N ASP A 129 9.98 35.60 28.87
CA ASP A 129 9.88 34.14 28.81
C ASP A 129 8.56 33.71 28.17
N SER A 130 8.56 32.56 27.48
CA SER A 130 7.38 31.91 26.94
C SER A 130 7.48 30.40 27.08
N THR A 131 6.43 29.76 27.58
CA THR A 131 6.40 28.32 27.89
C THR A 131 5.35 27.63 27.04
N ALA A 132 5.70 26.47 26.49
CA ALA A 132 4.80 25.60 25.74
C ALA A 132 4.91 24.14 26.21
N THR A 133 3.97 23.32 25.73
CA THR A 133 3.84 21.90 26.07
C THR A 133 4.14 21.04 24.84
N LEU A 134 5.12 20.14 24.95
CA LEU A 134 5.29 19.02 24.04
C LEU A 134 4.39 17.86 24.50
N THR A 135 3.45 17.46 23.64
CA THR A 135 2.56 16.32 23.85
C THR A 135 3.00 15.14 22.98
N LEU A 136 3.31 14.01 23.62
CA LEU A 136 3.63 12.74 22.97
C LEU A 136 2.45 11.79 23.08
N VAL A 137 2.04 11.17 21.97
CA VAL A 137 0.92 10.22 21.92
C VAL A 137 1.38 8.88 21.38
N SER A 138 1.29 7.83 22.20
CA SER A 138 1.56 6.44 21.85
C SER A 138 0.28 5.64 21.68
N THR A 139 0.09 5.05 20.50
CA THR A 139 -1.06 4.17 20.18
C THR A 139 -0.73 2.68 20.27
N GLY A 140 0.54 2.33 20.44
CA GLY A 140 1.03 0.95 20.46
C GLY A 140 2.52 0.88 20.82
N ARG A 141 3.07 -0.33 20.91
CA ARG A 141 4.48 -0.57 21.26
C ARG A 141 5.24 -1.18 20.09
N GLY A 142 6.51 -0.85 19.98
CA GLY A 142 7.47 -1.62 19.19
C GLY A 142 7.96 -2.83 19.99
N ILE A 143 7.91 -4.02 19.43
CA ILE A 143 8.48 -5.22 20.05
C ILE A 143 9.60 -5.73 19.15
N PHE A 144 10.85 -5.59 19.61
CA PHE A 144 12.02 -5.86 18.79
C PHE A 144 12.53 -7.29 19.00
N VAL A 145 12.83 -7.97 17.90
CA VAL A 145 13.38 -9.33 17.85
C VAL A 145 14.70 -9.31 17.08
N ASP A 146 15.77 -9.81 17.69
CA ASP A 146 17.08 -10.00 17.07
C ASP A 146 17.65 -11.35 17.56
N ASN A 147 17.70 -12.33 16.68
CA ASN A 147 18.14 -13.68 17.05
C ASN A 147 19.66 -13.80 17.30
N THR A 148 20.44 -12.74 17.10
CA THR A 148 21.86 -12.71 17.45
C THR A 148 22.09 -12.44 18.94
N VAL A 149 21.10 -11.89 19.64
CA VAL A 149 21.21 -11.61 21.07
C VAL A 149 20.96 -12.86 21.91
N GLY A 150 21.53 -12.91 23.12
CA GLY A 150 21.22 -13.97 24.08
C GLY A 150 19.74 -13.95 24.49
N GLY A 151 19.18 -15.10 24.88
CA GLY A 151 17.78 -15.17 25.31
C GLY A 151 17.47 -14.36 26.57
N GLY A 152 16.27 -13.77 26.62
CA GLY A 152 15.74 -13.09 27.81
C GLY A 152 15.74 -11.55 27.78
N GLY A 153 15.76 -10.92 26.60
CA GLY A 153 15.49 -9.49 26.47
C GLY A 153 14.06 -9.10 26.92
N ASP A 154 13.77 -7.80 26.96
CA ASP A 154 12.45 -7.26 27.32
C ASP A 154 11.63 -6.78 26.11
N GLY A 155 12.19 -6.94 24.90
CA GLY A 155 11.56 -6.56 23.64
C GLY A 155 11.62 -5.07 23.34
N SER A 156 12.34 -4.28 24.15
CA SER A 156 12.69 -2.90 23.78
C SER A 156 13.74 -2.84 22.68
N GLN A 157 13.80 -1.71 21.99
CA GLN A 157 14.79 -1.48 20.92
C GLN A 157 16.23 -1.68 21.41
N THR A 158 16.51 -1.36 22.68
CA THR A 158 17.85 -1.50 23.29
C THR A 158 18.12 -2.87 23.90
N ASN A 159 17.09 -3.70 24.09
CA ASN A 159 17.17 -5.02 24.70
C ASN A 159 16.16 -5.98 24.04
N PRO A 160 16.39 -6.32 22.75
CA PRO A 160 15.44 -7.08 21.95
C PRO A 160 15.28 -8.52 22.46
N LEU A 161 14.14 -9.13 22.14
CA LEU A 161 13.94 -10.57 22.32
C LEU A 161 14.76 -11.34 21.28
N ASN A 162 15.06 -12.61 21.54
CA ASN A 162 15.85 -13.43 20.62
C ASN A 162 15.01 -14.41 19.76
N ASN A 163 13.69 -14.41 19.92
CA ASN A 163 12.79 -15.28 19.17
C ASN A 163 11.40 -14.64 18.98
N LEU A 164 10.71 -15.05 17.91
CA LEU A 164 9.41 -14.51 17.53
C LEU A 164 8.27 -14.99 18.44
N ALA A 165 8.37 -16.21 18.99
CA ALA A 165 7.34 -16.77 19.87
C ALA A 165 7.14 -15.92 21.13
N ASP A 166 8.24 -15.51 21.77
CA ASP A 166 8.19 -14.64 22.95
C ASP A 166 7.65 -13.25 22.61
N ALA A 167 7.97 -12.72 21.43
CA ALA A 167 7.46 -11.43 20.96
C ALA A 167 5.94 -11.46 20.75
N ILE A 168 5.44 -12.53 20.13
CA ILE A 168 4.00 -12.76 19.96
C ILE A 168 3.32 -12.89 21.33
N ALA A 169 3.91 -13.65 22.26
CA ALA A 169 3.32 -13.89 23.57
C ALA A 169 3.14 -12.62 24.41
N GLN A 170 3.96 -11.59 24.20
CA GLN A 170 3.86 -10.31 24.90
C GLN A 170 3.07 -9.23 24.14
N SER A 171 2.74 -9.46 22.87
CA SER A 171 2.07 -8.48 22.01
C SER A 171 0.59 -8.29 22.36
N LEU A 172 0.09 -7.08 22.11
CA LEU A 172 -1.30 -6.68 22.25
C LEU A 172 -1.75 -5.96 20.96
N SER A 173 -3.05 -5.94 20.71
CA SER A 173 -3.62 -5.22 19.56
C SER A 173 -3.13 -3.76 19.52
N GLY A 174 -2.65 -3.33 18.35
CA GLY A 174 -2.01 -2.04 18.11
C GLY A 174 -0.48 -2.07 18.19
N ASP A 175 0.13 -3.16 18.66
CA ASP A 175 1.59 -3.31 18.67
C ASP A 175 2.15 -3.70 17.29
N THR A 176 3.41 -3.34 17.07
CA THR A 176 4.19 -3.81 15.92
C THR A 176 5.38 -4.62 16.41
N ILE A 177 5.48 -5.87 15.99
CA ILE A 177 6.67 -6.69 16.15
C ILE A 177 7.63 -6.37 15.01
N TYR A 178 8.86 -5.97 15.35
CA TYR A 178 9.93 -5.75 14.40
C TYR A 178 10.99 -6.85 14.52
N VAL A 179 11.31 -7.52 13.42
CA VAL A 179 12.28 -8.61 13.36
C VAL A 179 13.51 -8.15 12.56
N SER A 180 14.64 -8.03 13.23
CA SER A 180 15.94 -7.78 12.60
C SER A 180 16.39 -8.97 11.76
N ALA A 181 17.20 -8.72 10.71
CA ALA A 181 17.81 -9.77 9.89
C ALA A 181 18.59 -10.80 10.71
N GLY A 182 19.19 -10.31 11.80
CA GLY A 182 19.84 -11.14 12.80
C GLY A 182 21.05 -11.90 12.23
N ASP A 183 21.12 -13.20 12.52
CA ASP A 183 22.19 -14.11 12.06
C ASP A 183 22.03 -14.53 10.59
N GLY A 184 20.96 -14.08 9.92
CA GLY A 184 20.62 -14.46 8.54
C GLY A 184 20.10 -15.88 8.40
N LEU A 185 19.77 -16.55 9.51
CA LEU A 185 19.15 -17.87 9.58
C LEU A 185 17.80 -17.75 10.29
N ALA A 186 16.97 -18.80 10.21
CA ALA A 186 15.69 -18.85 10.92
C ALA A 186 15.84 -19.18 12.42
N THR A 187 17.02 -18.97 13.03
CA THR A 187 17.24 -19.29 14.45
C THR A 187 16.28 -18.46 15.31
N GLY A 188 15.44 -19.11 16.14
CA GLY A 188 14.43 -18.41 16.93
C GLY A 188 13.26 -17.82 16.13
N LEU A 189 13.27 -17.99 14.80
CA LEU A 189 12.25 -17.55 13.85
C LEU A 189 11.61 -18.72 13.11
N SER A 190 11.95 -19.96 13.48
CA SER A 190 11.38 -21.18 12.94
C SER A 190 10.25 -21.74 13.79
N GLY A 191 9.25 -22.31 13.13
CA GLY A 191 8.04 -22.86 13.75
C GLY A 191 6.76 -22.22 13.24
N ASN A 192 5.63 -22.74 13.72
CA ASN A 192 4.32 -22.21 13.35
C ASN A 192 3.92 -21.11 14.32
N PHE A 193 3.54 -19.96 13.77
CA PHE A 193 3.18 -18.77 14.54
C PHE A 193 1.74 -18.36 14.25
N THR A 194 1.07 -17.81 15.26
CA THR A 194 -0.24 -17.17 15.11
C THR A 194 -0.13 -15.74 15.59
N LEU A 195 -0.28 -14.80 14.66
CA LEU A 195 -0.26 -13.38 14.96
C LEU A 195 -1.63 -12.99 15.57
N PRO A 196 -1.66 -12.40 16.78
CA PRO A 196 -2.91 -11.95 17.38
C PRO A 196 -3.56 -10.86 16.53
N GLN A 197 -4.88 -10.69 16.66
CA GLN A 197 -5.62 -9.68 15.90
C GLN A 197 -5.09 -8.26 16.19
N GLY A 198 -4.86 -7.47 15.15
CA GLY A 198 -4.40 -6.08 15.28
C GLY A 198 -2.91 -5.94 15.62
N VAL A 199 -2.12 -7.02 15.59
CA VAL A 199 -0.67 -6.97 15.77
C VAL A 199 0.00 -6.99 14.40
N ASP A 200 0.90 -6.04 14.16
CA ASP A 200 1.67 -6.00 12.93
C ASP A 200 2.99 -6.76 13.07
N LEU A 201 3.47 -7.32 11.97
CA LEU A 201 4.77 -7.98 11.87
C LEU A 201 5.58 -7.34 10.74
N ALA A 202 6.66 -6.67 11.10
CA ALA A 202 7.59 -6.05 10.17
C ALA A 202 8.98 -6.70 10.28
N GLY A 203 9.56 -7.08 9.16
CA GLY A 203 10.97 -7.45 9.05
C GLY A 203 11.84 -6.28 8.62
N GLU A 204 13.12 -6.37 8.93
CA GLU A 204 14.14 -5.40 8.50
C GLU A 204 14.14 -5.15 6.98
N GLY A 205 13.64 -6.07 6.16
CA GLY A 205 13.51 -5.90 4.71
C GLY A 205 12.59 -4.75 4.27
N ALA A 206 11.57 -4.41 5.06
CA ALA A 206 10.70 -3.24 4.83
C ALA A 206 11.21 -2.00 5.57
N GLY A 207 12.24 -2.17 6.41
CA GLY A 207 12.61 -1.22 7.44
C GLY A 207 11.48 -1.01 8.44
N LEU A 208 11.65 0.01 9.27
CA LEU A 208 10.63 0.47 10.19
C LEU A 208 10.51 1.97 10.03
N ILE A 209 9.36 2.42 9.54
CA ILE A 209 9.00 3.83 9.53
C ILE A 209 7.81 3.99 10.46
N LEU A 210 8.09 4.12 11.75
CA LEU A 210 7.07 4.31 12.78
C LEU A 210 7.39 5.53 13.63
N GLY A 211 7.18 6.73 13.09
CA GLY A 211 7.27 8.04 13.78
C GLY A 211 8.64 8.37 14.40
N GLN A 212 9.10 7.53 15.33
CA GLN A 212 10.25 7.62 16.22
C GLN A 212 11.50 6.88 15.76
N THR A 213 11.33 5.71 15.14
CA THR A 213 12.43 4.86 14.67
C THR A 213 12.40 4.86 13.16
N ILE A 214 13.54 5.23 12.56
CA ILE A 214 13.82 5.01 11.14
C ILE A 214 14.88 3.90 11.09
N GLU A 215 14.44 2.65 11.08
CA GLU A 215 15.31 1.57 10.63
C GLU A 215 15.22 1.56 9.11
N SER A 216 16.34 1.82 8.44
CA SER A 216 16.37 1.77 6.98
C SER A 216 16.14 0.33 6.53
N PRO A 217 15.41 0.10 5.41
CA PRO A 217 15.29 -1.22 4.83
C PRO A 217 16.67 -1.88 4.66
N GLY A 218 16.80 -3.06 5.24
CA GLY A 218 18.02 -3.86 5.26
C GLY A 218 17.79 -5.24 4.64
N THR A 219 18.39 -6.27 5.21
CA THR A 219 18.18 -7.63 4.73
C THR A 219 16.88 -8.19 5.33
N PRO A 220 15.96 -8.75 4.54
CA PRO A 220 14.78 -9.40 5.11
C PRO A 220 15.19 -10.54 6.06
N PRO A 221 14.65 -10.62 7.28
CA PRO A 221 14.80 -11.80 8.12
C PRO A 221 14.14 -13.02 7.47
N ILE A 222 14.63 -14.21 7.80
CA ILE A 222 14.10 -15.48 7.33
C ILE A 222 13.17 -16.07 8.39
N LEU A 223 11.90 -16.25 8.03
CA LEU A 223 10.94 -17.04 8.80
C LEU A 223 10.78 -18.42 8.13
N ASP A 224 10.90 -19.46 8.94
CA ASP A 224 10.80 -20.88 8.52
C ASP A 224 9.68 -21.56 9.30
N GLY A 225 8.46 -21.44 8.79
CA GLY A 225 7.25 -22.07 9.28
C GLY A 225 6.00 -21.20 9.04
N LYS A 226 4.83 -21.85 9.17
CA LYS A 226 3.52 -21.26 8.87
C LYS A 226 3.22 -20.05 9.73
N LEU A 227 2.76 -18.95 9.12
CA LEU A 227 2.26 -17.76 9.82
C LEU A 227 0.73 -17.69 9.66
N THR A 228 0.00 -17.74 10.77
CA THR A 228 -1.47 -17.61 10.80
C THR A 228 -1.88 -16.21 11.25
N LEU A 229 -2.65 -15.50 10.44
CA LEU A 229 -3.18 -14.16 10.70
C LEU A 229 -4.58 -14.26 11.31
N SER A 230 -4.87 -13.41 12.28
CA SER A 230 -6.14 -13.38 13.01
C SER A 230 -7.05 -12.20 12.64
N GLY A 231 -6.61 -11.31 11.73
CA GLY A 231 -7.33 -10.11 11.31
C GLY A 231 -6.68 -8.82 11.80
N ASP A 232 -6.93 -7.72 11.11
CA ASP A 232 -6.33 -6.40 11.33
C ASP A 232 -4.79 -6.45 11.37
N ASN A 233 -4.18 -7.37 10.63
CA ASN A 233 -2.74 -7.61 10.64
C ASN A 233 -2.08 -7.01 9.39
N LYS A 234 -0.95 -6.33 9.59
CA LYS A 234 0.00 -6.04 8.51
C LYS A 234 1.26 -6.89 8.64
N VAL A 235 1.70 -7.48 7.53
CA VAL A 235 2.95 -8.24 7.42
C VAL A 235 3.81 -7.65 6.31
N SER A 236 5.06 -7.30 6.61
CA SER A 236 5.96 -6.73 5.59
C SER A 236 7.44 -7.01 5.80
N GLY A 237 8.20 -7.08 4.70
CA GLY A 237 9.67 -7.07 4.75
C GLY A 237 10.31 -8.37 5.20
N ILE A 238 9.61 -9.51 5.06
CA ILE A 238 10.08 -10.82 5.52
C ILE A 238 10.35 -11.73 4.33
N THR A 239 11.37 -12.58 4.43
CA THR A 239 11.51 -13.77 3.58
C THR A 239 10.91 -14.98 4.28
N PHE A 240 9.85 -15.54 3.71
CA PHE A 240 9.26 -16.81 4.12
C PHE A 240 9.91 -17.96 3.35
N ILE A 241 10.36 -19.00 4.06
CA ILE A 241 10.86 -20.25 3.47
C ILE A 241 9.95 -21.40 3.90
N GLY A 242 9.47 -22.21 2.96
CA GLY A 242 8.73 -23.43 3.26
C GLY A 242 7.44 -23.22 4.06
N SER A 243 6.74 -22.10 3.81
CA SER A 243 5.72 -21.56 4.72
C SER A 243 4.54 -20.94 3.99
N GLU A 244 3.35 -21.32 4.45
CA GLU A 244 2.08 -20.69 4.12
C GLU A 244 1.82 -19.49 5.04
N VAL A 245 1.45 -18.33 4.49
CA VAL A 245 0.76 -17.28 5.24
C VAL A 245 -0.74 -17.53 5.13
N THR A 246 -1.39 -17.81 6.26
CA THR A 246 -2.79 -18.25 6.27
C THR A 246 -3.68 -17.43 7.19
N GLY A 247 -5.00 -17.53 7.03
CA GLY A 247 -5.95 -16.94 7.96
C GLY A 247 -7.36 -17.43 7.70
N SER A 248 -8.22 -17.41 8.73
CA SER A 248 -9.64 -17.76 8.59
C SER A 248 -10.53 -16.76 9.33
N SER A 249 -11.62 -16.31 8.71
CA SER A 249 -12.58 -15.36 9.29
C SER A 249 -11.90 -14.06 9.75
N ILE A 250 -11.07 -13.51 8.86
CA ILE A 250 -10.19 -12.38 9.13
C ILE A 250 -10.82 -11.07 8.66
N SER A 251 -10.57 -9.98 9.37
CA SER A 251 -10.91 -8.61 8.97
C SER A 251 -9.84 -8.04 8.03
N ASP A 252 -9.42 -6.78 8.22
CA ASP A 252 -8.48 -6.13 7.31
C ASP A 252 -7.10 -6.82 7.36
N ILE A 253 -6.47 -7.04 6.21
CA ILE A 253 -5.15 -7.67 6.10
C ILE A 253 -4.31 -6.89 5.09
N ALA A 254 -3.03 -6.70 5.41
CA ALA A 254 -2.04 -6.18 4.48
C ALA A 254 -0.80 -7.09 4.47
N ILE A 255 -0.46 -7.67 3.32
CA ILE A 255 0.75 -8.45 3.09
C ILE A 255 1.56 -7.72 2.03
N VAL A 256 2.62 -7.05 2.43
CA VAL A 256 3.29 -6.03 1.61
C VAL A 256 4.80 -6.22 1.59
N GLU A 257 5.42 -6.21 0.41
CA GLU A 257 6.89 -6.23 0.27
C GLU A 257 7.56 -7.43 0.98
N ASN A 258 6.97 -8.62 0.86
CA ASN A 258 7.55 -9.87 1.35
C ASN A 258 8.11 -10.71 0.21
N THR A 259 9.01 -11.64 0.54
CA THR A 259 9.52 -12.65 -0.37
C THR A 259 9.04 -14.03 0.08
N PHE A 260 8.36 -14.76 -0.80
CA PHE A 260 7.90 -16.12 -0.57
C PHE A 260 8.79 -17.09 -1.33
N ARG A 261 9.41 -18.03 -0.62
CA ARG A 261 10.18 -19.15 -1.17
C ARG A 261 9.54 -20.44 -0.69
N ASN A 262 8.45 -20.81 -1.36
CA ASN A 262 7.70 -22.00 -1.01
C ASN A 262 8.34 -23.22 -1.69
N VAL A 263 8.52 -24.29 -0.91
CA VAL A 263 9.18 -25.53 -1.31
C VAL A 263 8.37 -26.78 -0.93
N ASP A 264 7.17 -26.59 -0.39
CA ASP A 264 6.38 -27.62 0.28
C ASP A 264 5.11 -28.04 -0.48
N GLY A 265 4.82 -27.43 -1.64
CA GLY A 265 3.72 -27.84 -2.50
C GLY A 265 2.36 -27.30 -2.03
N THR A 266 2.36 -26.12 -1.41
CA THR A 266 1.23 -25.46 -0.73
C THR A 266 1.04 -24.06 -1.28
N ASP A 267 -0.07 -23.37 -0.96
CA ASP A 267 -0.22 -21.98 -1.41
C ASP A 267 0.69 -21.05 -0.59
N SER A 268 1.41 -20.12 -1.23
CA SER A 268 2.24 -19.16 -0.48
C SER A 268 1.39 -18.27 0.44
N ILE A 269 0.18 -17.92 -0.01
CA ILE A 269 -0.83 -17.19 0.76
C ILE A 269 -2.18 -17.90 0.62
N GLU A 270 -2.76 -18.37 1.73
CA GLU A 270 -4.10 -18.98 1.79
C GLU A 270 -5.00 -18.22 2.80
N LEU A 271 -5.84 -17.30 2.34
CA LEU A 271 -6.75 -16.56 3.22
C LEU A 271 -8.21 -16.99 3.01
N VAL A 272 -8.85 -17.44 4.08
CA VAL A 272 -10.19 -18.02 4.07
C VAL A 272 -11.19 -17.15 4.81
N ASP A 273 -12.39 -17.00 4.26
CA ASP A 273 -13.47 -16.19 4.84
C ASP A 273 -13.02 -14.75 5.17
N VAL A 274 -12.34 -14.10 4.22
CA VAL A 274 -11.87 -12.73 4.42
C VAL A 274 -13.04 -11.74 4.39
N ALA A 275 -13.03 -10.81 5.35
CA ALA A 275 -13.95 -9.69 5.49
C ALA A 275 -13.13 -8.39 5.52
N GLY A 276 -13.68 -7.27 5.02
CA GLY A 276 -12.93 -6.00 5.03
C GLY A 276 -11.91 -5.87 3.87
N GLN A 277 -10.83 -5.13 4.08
CA GLN A 277 -9.85 -4.82 3.06
C GLN A 277 -8.67 -5.80 3.09
N VAL A 278 -8.41 -6.46 1.98
CA VAL A 278 -7.20 -7.27 1.78
C VAL A 278 -6.29 -6.57 0.78
N VAL A 279 -5.06 -6.28 1.20
CA VAL A 279 -4.02 -5.70 0.37
C VAL A 279 -2.86 -6.69 0.26
N ILE A 280 -2.55 -7.13 -0.95
CA ILE A 280 -1.38 -7.95 -1.25
C ILE A 280 -0.54 -7.20 -2.27
N GLN A 281 0.52 -6.53 -1.82
CA GLN A 281 1.22 -5.56 -2.65
C GLN A 281 2.74 -5.73 -2.65
N GLY A 282 3.36 -5.68 -3.83
CA GLY A 282 4.82 -5.60 -3.93
C GLY A 282 5.57 -6.84 -3.43
N ASN A 283 4.90 -7.99 -3.33
CA ASN A 283 5.52 -9.23 -2.88
C ASN A 283 6.21 -9.95 -4.05
N GLU A 284 7.27 -10.68 -3.74
CA GLU A 284 7.98 -11.56 -4.66
C GLU A 284 7.67 -13.02 -4.32
N PHE A 285 7.18 -13.79 -5.30
CA PHE A 285 6.88 -15.21 -5.15
C PHE A 285 7.85 -16.03 -5.98
N PHE A 286 8.58 -16.92 -5.33
CA PHE A 286 9.44 -17.90 -5.97
C PHE A 286 8.86 -19.29 -5.69
N GLN A 287 8.15 -19.86 -6.67
CA GLN A 287 7.42 -21.12 -6.53
C GLN A 287 8.33 -22.32 -6.75
N ASP A 288 8.45 -23.25 -5.82
CA ASP A 288 9.01 -24.60 -6.02
C ASP A 288 7.87 -25.62 -5.80
N ASN A 289 7.29 -26.07 -6.93
CA ASN A 289 6.31 -27.18 -7.04
C ASN A 289 4.89 -26.99 -6.42
N ASP A 290 4.39 -25.77 -6.35
CA ASP A 290 3.17 -25.39 -5.61
C ASP A 290 1.81 -25.49 -6.32
N VAL A 291 0.77 -25.62 -5.48
CA VAL A 291 -0.64 -25.21 -5.67
C VAL A 291 -0.69 -23.68 -5.43
N ASP A 292 -1.49 -22.93 -6.20
CA ASP A 292 -1.55 -21.47 -6.33
C ASP A 292 -0.70 -20.54 -5.42
N SER A 293 -0.03 -19.52 -5.98
CA SER A 293 0.74 -18.58 -5.12
C SER A 293 -0.13 -17.74 -4.19
N ILE A 294 -1.36 -17.42 -4.60
CA ILE A 294 -2.33 -16.69 -3.78
C ILE A 294 -3.69 -17.35 -3.96
N TYR A 295 -4.24 -17.89 -2.88
CA TYR A 295 -5.60 -18.42 -2.80
C TYR A 295 -6.43 -17.64 -1.78
N LEU A 296 -7.54 -17.04 -2.24
CA LEU A 296 -8.43 -16.22 -1.40
C LEU A 296 -9.86 -16.72 -1.48
N THR A 297 -10.51 -16.90 -0.33
CA THR A 297 -11.95 -17.15 -0.25
C THR A 297 -12.68 -16.15 0.64
N THR A 298 -13.91 -15.83 0.26
CA THR A 298 -14.79 -14.90 1.00
C THR A 298 -16.16 -15.56 1.19
N PHE A 299 -16.72 -15.61 2.41
CA PHE A 299 -18.05 -16.22 2.62
C PHE A 299 -19.03 -15.31 3.36
N THR A 300 -18.59 -14.58 4.39
CA THR A 300 -19.52 -13.96 5.37
C THR A 300 -19.86 -12.49 5.16
N ASN A 301 -18.91 -11.64 4.74
CA ASN A 301 -19.09 -10.20 4.59
C ASN A 301 -18.44 -9.66 3.31
N PRO A 302 -18.83 -8.47 2.82
CA PRO A 302 -18.17 -7.87 1.68
C PRO A 302 -16.70 -7.56 1.97
N ALA A 303 -15.82 -7.96 1.07
CA ALA A 303 -14.41 -7.62 1.08
C ALA A 303 -14.06 -6.69 -0.10
N SER A 304 -12.92 -6.02 0.02
CA SER A 304 -12.26 -5.31 -1.07
C SER A 304 -10.86 -5.88 -1.21
N LEU A 305 -10.50 -6.32 -2.40
CA LEU A 305 -9.18 -6.91 -2.67
C LEU A 305 -8.37 -5.97 -3.54
N ASP A 306 -7.14 -5.63 -3.12
CA ASP A 306 -6.12 -4.97 -3.94
C ASP A 306 -4.88 -5.87 -4.00
N ILE A 307 -4.69 -6.53 -5.14
CA ILE A 307 -3.52 -7.36 -5.43
C ILE A 307 -2.69 -6.62 -6.48
N SER A 308 -1.62 -5.94 -6.06
CA SER A 308 -0.88 -5.07 -6.98
C SER A 308 0.63 -5.06 -6.87
N GLY A 309 1.30 -4.89 -8.00
CA GLY A 309 2.75 -4.75 -8.04
C GLY A 309 3.52 -6.00 -7.59
N ASN A 310 2.90 -7.17 -7.53
CA ASN A 310 3.57 -8.41 -7.13
C ASN A 310 4.32 -9.03 -8.32
N GLU A 311 5.43 -9.71 -8.03
CA GLU A 311 6.23 -10.45 -9.00
C GLU A 311 6.17 -11.95 -8.70
N PHE A 312 5.79 -12.76 -9.68
CA PHE A 312 5.73 -14.21 -9.60
C PHE A 312 6.80 -14.79 -10.54
N GLY A 313 7.82 -15.42 -9.94
CA GLY A 313 8.99 -15.96 -10.61
C GLY A 313 9.07 -17.49 -10.58
N LEU A 314 9.94 -18.03 -11.44
CA LEU A 314 10.12 -19.47 -11.66
C LEU A 314 11.02 -20.14 -10.61
N ILE A 315 10.57 -21.22 -9.97
CA ILE A 315 11.46 -22.32 -9.52
C ILE A 315 10.91 -23.66 -10.04
N SER A 316 11.75 -24.40 -10.78
CA SER A 316 11.55 -25.79 -11.23
C SER A 316 10.41 -26.10 -12.23
N PRO A 317 10.71 -26.77 -13.36
CA PRO A 317 9.68 -27.35 -14.24
C PRO A 317 9.12 -28.63 -13.62
N GLY A 318 7.93 -28.59 -13.01
CA GLY A 318 7.38 -29.78 -12.33
C GLY A 318 5.88 -29.81 -12.04
N ALA A 319 5.25 -28.70 -11.67
CA ALA A 319 3.83 -28.68 -11.32
C ALA A 319 2.96 -28.49 -12.57
N ASN A 320 2.03 -29.40 -12.83
CA ASN A 320 1.05 -29.25 -13.90
C ASN A 320 -0.32 -28.96 -13.27
N GLY A 321 -0.89 -27.77 -13.48
CA GLY A 321 -2.30 -27.51 -13.18
C GLY A 321 -2.64 -26.28 -12.33
N ASP A 322 -1.67 -25.43 -11.98
CA ASP A 322 -1.87 -24.42 -10.92
C ASP A 322 -1.82 -22.96 -11.44
N ASP A 323 -2.43 -22.04 -10.70
CA ASP A 323 -2.66 -20.64 -11.04
C ASP A 323 -1.73 -19.69 -10.27
N ALA A 324 -1.30 -18.56 -10.84
CA ALA A 324 -0.47 -17.62 -10.08
C ALA A 324 -1.31 -16.91 -8.99
N ILE A 325 -2.56 -16.62 -9.32
CA ILE A 325 -3.52 -15.98 -8.43
C ILE A 325 -4.88 -16.66 -8.65
N GLN A 326 -5.43 -17.28 -7.61
CA GLN A 326 -6.82 -17.72 -7.55
C GLN A 326 -7.60 -16.90 -6.51
N VAL A 327 -8.69 -16.28 -6.97
CA VAL A 327 -9.65 -15.57 -6.10
C VAL A 327 -11.01 -16.24 -6.26
N PHE A 328 -11.50 -16.83 -5.18
CA PHE A 328 -12.80 -17.50 -5.14
C PHE A 328 -13.79 -16.77 -4.24
N VAL A 329 -14.84 -16.20 -4.82
CA VAL A 329 -15.82 -15.36 -4.12
C VAL A 329 -17.13 -16.11 -3.90
N ASN A 330 -17.50 -16.34 -2.62
CA ASN A 330 -18.70 -17.09 -2.27
C ASN A 330 -19.76 -16.32 -1.45
N GLY A 331 -21.03 -16.51 -1.80
CA GLY A 331 -22.20 -16.04 -1.05
C GLY A 331 -22.67 -14.63 -1.43
N ASN A 332 -23.51 -14.00 -0.59
CA ASN A 332 -23.96 -12.60 -0.82
C ASN A 332 -22.87 -11.54 -0.52
N SER A 333 -21.61 -11.93 -0.67
CA SER A 333 -20.45 -11.30 -0.07
C SER A 333 -19.44 -10.93 -1.16
N VAL A 334 -19.03 -9.65 -1.18
CA VAL A 334 -17.80 -9.06 -1.80
C VAL A 334 -17.99 -8.23 -3.07
N THR A 335 -17.30 -7.08 -3.09
CA THR A 335 -17.68 -5.82 -3.75
C THR A 335 -16.78 -5.44 -4.93
N THR A 336 -15.45 -5.59 -4.79
CA THR A 336 -14.48 -5.27 -5.86
C THR A 336 -13.18 -6.06 -5.64
N ALA A 337 -12.68 -6.72 -6.67
CA ALA A 337 -11.32 -7.27 -6.70
C ALA A 337 -10.50 -6.54 -7.78
N VAL A 338 -9.43 -5.90 -7.35
CA VAL A 338 -8.48 -5.17 -8.19
C VAL A 338 -7.18 -5.96 -8.26
N VAL A 339 -6.76 -6.32 -9.47
CA VAL A 339 -5.52 -7.03 -9.75
C VAL A 339 -4.74 -6.21 -10.75
N ARG A 340 -3.70 -5.50 -10.34
CA ARG A 340 -3.02 -4.55 -11.23
C ARG A 340 -1.51 -4.50 -11.09
N ASP A 341 -0.85 -4.15 -12.18
CA ASP A 341 0.60 -3.93 -12.20
C ASP A 341 1.41 -5.17 -11.75
N ASN A 342 0.83 -6.38 -11.81
CA ASN A 342 1.52 -7.61 -11.43
C ASN A 342 2.32 -8.19 -12.59
N VAL A 343 3.46 -8.82 -12.27
CA VAL A 343 4.33 -9.52 -13.22
C VAL A 343 4.25 -11.02 -12.95
N MET A 344 3.55 -11.76 -13.81
CA MET A 344 3.29 -13.19 -13.66
C MET A 344 4.07 -14.00 -14.70
N ASN A 345 5.32 -14.34 -14.38
CA ASN A 345 6.17 -15.13 -15.28
C ASN A 345 6.00 -16.62 -14.98
N GLY A 346 5.04 -17.26 -15.65
CA GLY A 346 4.74 -18.67 -15.52
C GLY A 346 5.79 -19.58 -16.15
N GLY A 347 6.04 -20.71 -15.48
CA GLY A 347 6.91 -21.77 -16.00
C GLY A 347 6.14 -22.76 -16.85
N THR A 348 6.82 -23.75 -17.41
CA THR A 348 6.13 -24.90 -18.01
C THR A 348 5.29 -25.59 -16.93
N GLY A 349 3.95 -25.50 -17.01
CA GLY A 349 3.05 -26.19 -16.08
C GLY A 349 1.92 -25.35 -15.47
N MET A 350 2.03 -24.02 -15.48
CA MET A 350 0.95 -23.13 -15.01
C MET A 350 -0.30 -23.23 -15.89
N GLU A 351 -1.47 -23.35 -15.27
CA GLU A 351 -2.77 -23.35 -15.95
C GLU A 351 -3.20 -21.92 -16.29
N ARG A 352 -3.20 -21.02 -15.30
CA ARG A 352 -3.65 -19.62 -15.44
C ARG A 352 -2.80 -18.60 -14.71
N ALA A 353 -2.77 -17.37 -15.22
CA ALA A 353 -2.14 -16.26 -14.50
C ALA A 353 -3.10 -15.71 -13.43
N LEU A 354 -4.39 -15.63 -13.77
CA LEU A 354 -5.42 -15.13 -12.89
C LEU A 354 -6.72 -15.91 -13.08
N LEU A 355 -7.20 -16.54 -12.01
CA LEU A 355 -8.52 -17.15 -11.91
C LEU A 355 -9.39 -16.35 -10.94
N LEU A 356 -10.53 -15.87 -11.44
CA LEU A 356 -11.54 -15.17 -10.65
C LEU A 356 -12.84 -15.97 -10.73
N GLU A 357 -13.27 -16.52 -9.61
CA GLU A 357 -14.49 -17.33 -9.54
C GLU A 357 -15.52 -16.72 -8.59
N ALA A 358 -16.80 -16.87 -8.92
CA ALA A 358 -17.91 -16.45 -8.08
C ALA A 358 -19.03 -17.50 -8.02
N ASN A 359 -19.74 -17.65 -6.90
CA ASN A 359 -20.91 -18.54 -6.77
C ASN A 359 -22.07 -17.90 -5.94
N ASP A 360 -23.11 -18.66 -5.59
CA ASP A 360 -24.09 -18.36 -4.52
C ASP A 360 -24.63 -16.91 -4.40
N GLN A 361 -25.05 -16.30 -5.51
CA GLN A 361 -25.59 -14.92 -5.58
C GLN A 361 -24.57 -13.80 -5.32
N SER A 362 -23.27 -14.09 -5.34
CA SER A 362 -22.20 -13.07 -5.27
C SER A 362 -22.41 -11.98 -6.32
N ARG A 363 -22.14 -10.71 -5.95
CA ARG A 363 -22.19 -9.54 -6.82
C ARG A 363 -20.80 -8.91 -6.94
N CYS A 364 -20.05 -9.30 -7.97
CA CYS A 364 -18.62 -8.98 -8.05
C CYS A 364 -18.31 -7.92 -9.11
N THR A 365 -17.41 -7.00 -8.78
CA THR A 365 -16.68 -6.20 -9.77
C THR A 365 -15.23 -6.66 -9.84
N TYR A 366 -14.76 -7.02 -11.04
CA TYR A 366 -13.37 -7.41 -11.29
C TYR A 366 -12.66 -6.33 -12.11
N ILE A 367 -11.47 -5.92 -11.68
CA ILE A 367 -10.63 -4.96 -12.38
C ILE A 367 -9.24 -5.58 -12.51
N ALA A 368 -8.82 -5.85 -13.74
CA ALA A 368 -7.47 -6.33 -14.04
C ALA A 368 -6.75 -5.37 -14.99
N GLU A 369 -5.73 -4.66 -14.50
CA GLU A 369 -5.05 -3.61 -15.27
C GLU A 369 -3.52 -3.73 -15.28
N ASN A 370 -2.90 -3.47 -16.44
CA ASN A 370 -1.43 -3.40 -16.59
C ASN A 370 -0.67 -4.65 -16.11
N ASN A 371 -1.30 -5.82 -16.05
CA ASN A 371 -0.61 -7.04 -15.65
C ASN A 371 0.19 -7.58 -16.84
N THR A 372 1.41 -8.05 -16.57
CA THR A 372 2.24 -8.73 -17.57
C THR A 372 2.37 -10.20 -17.22
N GLY A 373 2.36 -11.08 -18.20
CA GLY A 373 2.69 -12.47 -17.92
C GLY A 373 3.15 -13.27 -19.13
N SER A 374 3.85 -14.38 -18.87
CA SER A 374 4.35 -15.27 -19.92
C SER A 374 4.27 -16.74 -19.48
N GLY A 375 4.16 -17.68 -20.42
CA GLY A 375 4.39 -19.11 -20.13
C GLY A 375 3.19 -19.94 -19.65
N PHE A 376 1.95 -19.50 -19.91
CA PHE A 376 0.73 -20.20 -19.47
C PHE A 376 0.18 -21.17 -20.52
N SER A 377 -0.25 -22.35 -20.08
CA SER A 377 -0.59 -23.44 -21.02
C SER A 377 -2.04 -23.42 -21.53
N TYR A 378 -2.98 -22.85 -20.76
CA TYR A 378 -4.43 -22.94 -21.06
C TYR A 378 -5.13 -21.59 -21.19
N ARG A 379 -5.26 -20.82 -20.09
CA ARG A 379 -6.02 -19.56 -20.05
C ARG A 379 -5.25 -18.55 -19.23
N ALA A 380 -4.93 -17.39 -19.79
CA ALA A 380 -4.15 -16.43 -19.02
C ALA A 380 -5.01 -15.74 -17.94
N ILE A 381 -6.24 -15.36 -18.27
CA ILE A 381 -7.22 -14.82 -17.32
C ILE A 381 -8.53 -15.60 -17.49
N ASP A 382 -9.06 -16.17 -16.41
CA ASP A 382 -10.33 -16.89 -16.40
C ASP A 382 -11.28 -16.25 -15.38
N VAL A 383 -12.45 -15.82 -15.85
CA VAL A 383 -13.53 -15.36 -14.97
C VAL A 383 -14.71 -16.31 -15.07
N GLY A 384 -14.92 -17.11 -14.02
CA GLY A 384 -15.97 -18.11 -13.93
C GLY A 384 -17.08 -17.72 -12.96
N SER A 385 -18.33 -18.10 -13.29
CA SER A 385 -19.40 -18.13 -12.32
C SER A 385 -20.03 -19.52 -12.20
N GLN A 386 -20.27 -19.99 -10.98
CA GLN A 386 -21.08 -21.17 -10.69
C GLN A 386 -22.57 -20.79 -10.65
N GLU A 387 -23.49 -21.78 -10.62
CA GLU A 387 -24.93 -21.55 -10.67
C GLU A 387 -25.38 -20.45 -9.68
N SER A 388 -26.02 -19.39 -10.19
CA SER A 388 -26.61 -18.26 -9.45
C SER A 388 -25.72 -17.05 -9.12
N ALA A 389 -24.44 -16.99 -9.51
CA ALA A 389 -23.62 -15.78 -9.32
C ALA A 389 -23.95 -14.63 -10.31
N ILE A 390 -23.65 -13.39 -9.89
CA ILE A 390 -23.83 -12.16 -10.68
C ILE A 390 -22.49 -11.43 -10.79
N ILE A 391 -21.91 -11.42 -11.99
CA ILE A 391 -20.78 -10.56 -12.32
C ILE A 391 -21.34 -9.20 -12.75
N GLU A 392 -21.17 -8.17 -11.93
CA GLU A 392 -21.71 -6.83 -12.21
C GLU A 392 -20.91 -6.12 -13.29
N SER A 393 -19.59 -6.10 -13.10
CA SER A 393 -18.66 -5.56 -14.07
C SER A 393 -17.33 -6.29 -14.06
N ALA A 394 -16.74 -6.47 -15.23
CA ALA A 394 -15.36 -6.93 -15.35
C ALA A 394 -14.64 -5.99 -16.31
N VAL A 395 -13.53 -5.39 -15.86
CA VAL A 395 -12.72 -4.43 -16.58
C VAL A 395 -11.32 -5.00 -16.76
N PHE A 396 -10.89 -5.16 -18.02
CA PHE A 396 -9.54 -5.59 -18.35
C PHE A 396 -8.86 -4.49 -19.15
N ARG A 397 -7.75 -3.90 -18.67
CA ARG A 397 -7.01 -2.86 -19.42
C ARG A 397 -5.52 -3.13 -19.48
N ASN A 398 -4.91 -2.91 -20.65
CA ASN A 398 -3.44 -2.92 -20.81
C ASN A 398 -2.71 -4.17 -20.28
N ASN A 399 -3.40 -5.31 -20.15
CA ASN A 399 -2.73 -6.56 -19.79
C ASN A 399 -1.94 -7.08 -21.01
N VAL A 400 -0.71 -7.54 -20.77
CA VAL A 400 0.23 -8.04 -21.79
C VAL A 400 0.55 -9.50 -21.45
N LEU A 401 0.13 -10.42 -22.31
CA LEU A 401 0.22 -11.86 -22.04
C LEU A 401 0.92 -12.57 -23.21
N GLU A 402 1.99 -13.31 -22.93
CA GLU A 402 2.84 -13.98 -23.91
C GLU A 402 2.73 -15.52 -23.81
N ASN A 403 2.70 -16.21 -24.96
CA ASN A 403 2.74 -17.68 -25.10
C ASN A 403 1.58 -18.45 -24.41
N GLY A 404 0.41 -18.58 -25.07
CA GLY A 404 -0.71 -19.41 -24.57
C GLY A 404 -1.98 -19.33 -25.43
N ASN A 405 -2.85 -20.34 -25.33
CA ASN A 405 -3.96 -20.57 -26.27
C ASN A 405 -5.18 -19.63 -26.12
N VAL A 406 -5.40 -18.97 -24.96
CA VAL A 406 -6.48 -17.97 -24.77
C VAL A 406 -6.04 -16.87 -23.79
N GLY A 407 -6.15 -15.61 -24.20
CA GLY A 407 -5.74 -14.45 -23.39
C GLY A 407 -6.75 -14.03 -22.30
N LEU A 408 -8.04 -14.17 -22.59
CA LEU A 408 -9.13 -13.93 -21.64
C LEU A 408 -10.26 -14.91 -21.91
N TYR A 409 -10.61 -15.69 -20.90
CA TYR A 409 -11.74 -16.60 -20.91
C TYR A 409 -12.75 -16.11 -19.87
N VAL A 410 -14.01 -15.99 -20.27
CA VAL A 410 -15.10 -15.63 -19.36
C VAL A 410 -16.18 -16.68 -19.48
N ARG A 411 -16.50 -17.36 -18.39
CA ARG A 411 -17.69 -18.19 -18.25
C ARG A 411 -18.67 -17.49 -17.33
N CYS A 412 -19.78 -17.02 -17.88
CA CYS A 412 -20.88 -16.47 -17.11
C CYS A 412 -22.08 -17.41 -17.20
N ILE A 413 -22.54 -17.93 -16.07
CA ILE A 413 -23.79 -18.68 -15.93
C ILE A 413 -24.75 -17.78 -15.12
N SER A 414 -25.02 -16.57 -15.61
CA SER A 414 -25.89 -15.64 -14.88
C SER A 414 -27.29 -15.60 -15.48
N THR A 415 -28.31 -15.43 -14.64
CA THR A 415 -29.69 -15.16 -15.07
C THR A 415 -29.98 -13.64 -15.16
N SER A 416 -28.96 -12.79 -15.01
CA SER A 416 -29.04 -11.31 -14.95
C SER A 416 -28.09 -10.62 -15.95
N GLN A 417 -28.24 -9.30 -16.16
CA GLN A 417 -27.42 -8.53 -17.12
C GLN A 417 -26.00 -8.27 -16.56
N ALA A 418 -25.00 -9.04 -16.97
CA ALA A 418 -23.58 -8.74 -16.72
C ALA A 418 -23.02 -7.75 -17.75
N THR A 419 -22.19 -6.80 -17.31
CA THR A 419 -21.46 -5.89 -18.22
C THR A 419 -19.98 -6.24 -18.22
N ILE A 420 -19.43 -6.66 -19.37
CA ILE A 420 -18.00 -6.97 -19.49
C ILE A 420 -17.35 -5.95 -20.43
N VAL A 421 -16.34 -5.24 -19.92
CA VAL A 421 -15.54 -4.27 -20.67
C VAL A 421 -14.12 -4.79 -20.75
N ALA A 422 -13.67 -5.22 -21.93
CA ALA A 422 -12.31 -5.68 -22.14
C ALA A 422 -11.59 -4.75 -23.15
N GLU A 423 -10.63 -3.99 -22.65
CA GLU A 423 -9.71 -3.13 -23.39
C GLU A 423 -8.28 -3.73 -23.29
N MET A 424 -8.04 -4.92 -23.85
CA MET A 424 -6.70 -5.55 -23.78
C MET A 424 -5.79 -4.95 -24.85
N THR A 425 -4.51 -4.71 -24.56
CA THR A 425 -3.63 -3.97 -25.49
C THR A 425 -2.82 -4.91 -26.38
N VAL A 426 -2.41 -6.10 -25.91
CA VAL A 426 -1.59 -7.02 -26.71
C VAL A 426 -1.86 -8.47 -26.31
N LEU A 427 -2.17 -9.29 -27.31
CA LEU A 427 -2.16 -10.75 -27.20
C LEU A 427 -1.24 -11.27 -28.30
N THR A 428 0.05 -11.40 -28.01
CA THR A 428 1.05 -11.88 -28.96
C THR A 428 1.43 -13.30 -28.58
N ASP A 429 1.30 -14.22 -29.54
CA ASP A 429 2.01 -15.48 -29.47
C ASP A 429 3.09 -15.55 -30.56
N ALA A 430 4.20 -16.22 -30.28
CA ALA A 430 5.25 -16.49 -31.26
C ALA A 430 4.89 -17.67 -32.19
N SER A 431 3.75 -18.33 -31.94
CA SER A 431 3.41 -19.68 -32.43
C SER A 431 2.13 -19.78 -33.29
N ASN A 432 1.45 -18.68 -33.64
CA ASN A 432 0.22 -18.67 -34.44
C ASN A 432 -1.00 -19.38 -33.79
N GLN A 433 -1.08 -19.47 -32.46
CA GLN A 433 -2.24 -19.96 -31.69
C GLN A 433 -3.28 -18.84 -31.47
N ALA A 434 -4.54 -19.25 -31.34
CA ALA A 434 -5.72 -18.38 -31.34
C ALA A 434 -5.86 -17.53 -30.05
N VAL A 435 -5.15 -16.43 -29.92
CA VAL A 435 -5.41 -15.51 -28.80
C VAL A 435 -6.70 -14.71 -29.02
N GLY A 436 -7.75 -15.05 -28.25
CA GLY A 436 -9.08 -14.46 -28.34
C GLY A 436 -9.73 -14.24 -26.97
N VAL A 437 -10.88 -13.55 -26.98
CA VAL A 437 -11.79 -13.44 -25.83
C VAL A 437 -12.89 -14.47 -26.04
N GLN A 438 -12.92 -15.52 -25.22
CA GLN A 438 -14.00 -16.51 -25.26
C GLN A 438 -15.00 -16.18 -24.16
N VAL A 439 -16.29 -16.01 -24.53
CA VAL A 439 -17.35 -15.78 -23.54
C VAL A 439 -18.41 -16.87 -23.65
N VAL A 440 -18.64 -17.58 -22.54
CA VAL A 440 -19.63 -18.65 -22.44
C VAL A 440 -20.85 -18.13 -21.66
N ASP A 441 -22.05 -18.03 -22.26
CA ASP A 441 -23.25 -17.55 -21.54
C ASP A 441 -24.61 -18.07 -22.08
N GLN A 442 -25.62 -18.10 -21.20
CA GLN A 442 -27.05 -18.33 -21.47
C GLN A 442 -27.91 -17.03 -21.35
N ALA A 443 -27.33 -15.85 -21.11
CA ALA A 443 -28.04 -14.58 -20.82
C ALA A 443 -27.57 -13.33 -21.61
N SER A 444 -28.11 -12.15 -21.25
CA SER A 444 -27.94 -10.88 -21.95
C SER A 444 -26.62 -10.18 -21.62
N LEU A 445 -25.54 -10.62 -22.23
CA LEU A 445 -24.21 -10.01 -22.10
C LEU A 445 -24.08 -8.70 -22.90
N ALA A 446 -23.48 -7.66 -22.30
CA ALA A 446 -22.93 -6.51 -22.99
C ALA A 446 -21.39 -6.59 -22.99
N LEU A 447 -20.81 -6.99 -24.12
CA LEU A 447 -19.35 -7.07 -24.31
C LEU A 447 -18.86 -5.88 -25.13
N ALA A 448 -17.94 -5.11 -24.56
CA ALA A 448 -17.20 -4.05 -25.26
C ALA A 448 -15.73 -4.44 -25.42
N LEU A 449 -15.32 -4.76 -26.65
CA LEU A 449 -13.92 -4.98 -27.02
C LEU A 449 -13.37 -3.69 -27.66
N ARG A 450 -12.35 -3.06 -27.07
CA ARG A 450 -11.74 -1.84 -27.61
C ARG A 450 -10.21 -1.93 -27.65
N GLN A 451 -9.60 -1.41 -28.71
CA GLN A 451 -8.14 -1.20 -28.82
C GLN A 451 -7.25 -2.45 -28.71
N ASN A 452 -7.78 -3.65 -28.96
CA ASN A 452 -6.99 -4.88 -28.97
C ASN A 452 -6.08 -4.97 -30.21
N ASP A 453 -4.77 -5.02 -30.02
CA ASP A 453 -3.79 -5.39 -31.05
C ASP A 453 -3.60 -6.91 -31.03
N LEU A 454 -4.32 -7.57 -31.94
CA LEU A 454 -4.28 -9.01 -32.16
C LEU A 454 -3.37 -9.28 -33.35
N SER A 455 -2.06 -9.40 -33.12
CA SER A 455 -1.13 -9.78 -34.17
C SER A 455 -1.13 -11.31 -34.32
N ASN A 456 -1.51 -11.81 -35.51
CA ASN A 456 -1.49 -13.23 -35.90
C ASN A 456 -2.50 -14.20 -35.23
N SER A 457 -3.48 -13.73 -34.46
CA SER A 457 -4.45 -14.62 -33.82
C SER A 457 -5.76 -14.81 -34.62
N GLY A 458 -6.19 -16.06 -34.76
CA GLY A 458 -7.56 -16.37 -35.12
C GLY A 458 -8.46 -16.17 -33.91
N ALA A 459 -9.05 -14.99 -33.72
CA ALA A 459 -10.02 -14.80 -32.65
C ALA A 459 -11.24 -15.73 -32.85
N GLU A 460 -11.52 -16.61 -31.89
CA GLU A 460 -12.77 -17.36 -31.81
C GLU A 460 -13.68 -16.70 -30.79
N ALA A 461 -14.65 -15.93 -31.28
CA ALA A 461 -15.85 -15.62 -30.50
C ALA A 461 -16.88 -16.70 -30.85
N ALA A 462 -17.25 -17.58 -29.94
CA ALA A 462 -18.43 -18.42 -30.09
C ALA A 462 -19.25 -18.25 -28.82
N GLU A 463 -20.57 -18.03 -28.96
CA GLU A 463 -21.60 -18.76 -28.21
C GLU A 463 -23.04 -18.25 -28.42
N GLY A 464 -23.99 -19.15 -28.13
CA GLY A 464 -25.42 -19.02 -28.40
C GLY A 464 -26.23 -18.30 -27.32
N GLY A 465 -27.47 -17.94 -27.67
CA GLY A 465 -28.49 -17.53 -26.69
C GLY A 465 -28.58 -16.04 -26.33
N GLY A 466 -28.83 -15.14 -27.28
CA GLY A 466 -29.36 -13.78 -26.98
C GLY A 466 -28.35 -12.66 -26.68
N SER A 467 -27.05 -12.95 -26.70
CA SER A 467 -25.95 -12.02 -26.39
C SER A 467 -25.85 -10.81 -27.35
N ARG A 468 -25.36 -9.66 -26.85
CA ARG A 468 -25.17 -8.41 -27.60
C ARG A 468 -23.69 -7.96 -27.55
N CYS A 469 -22.97 -8.10 -28.66
CA CYS A 469 -21.55 -7.71 -28.75
C CYS A 469 -21.35 -6.38 -29.51
N ARG A 470 -20.43 -5.52 -29.04
CA ARG A 470 -19.90 -4.34 -29.76
C ARG A 470 -18.37 -4.43 -29.78
N GLN A 471 -17.80 -4.61 -30.97
CA GLN A 471 -16.35 -4.71 -31.19
C GLN A 471 -15.83 -3.46 -31.93
N VAL A 472 -14.71 -2.91 -31.45
CA VAL A 472 -13.95 -1.82 -32.08
C VAL A 472 -12.47 -2.22 -32.05
N GLY A 473 -11.93 -2.73 -33.14
CA GLY A 473 -10.54 -3.22 -33.23
C GLY A 473 -9.78 -2.71 -34.46
N ARG A 474 -8.45 -2.68 -34.39
CA ARG A 474 -7.54 -2.49 -35.53
C ARG A 474 -6.65 -3.75 -35.62
N GLY A 475 -6.77 -4.55 -36.68
CA GLY A 475 -5.99 -5.78 -36.88
C GLY A 475 -6.77 -6.88 -37.63
N ASN A 476 -6.08 -7.95 -38.06
CA ASN A 476 -6.68 -9.13 -38.68
C ASN A 476 -7.35 -9.99 -37.59
N ALA A 477 -8.63 -9.77 -37.31
CA ALA A 477 -9.41 -10.62 -36.40
C ALA A 477 -10.25 -11.62 -37.21
N VAL A 478 -10.23 -12.89 -36.83
CA VAL A 478 -11.27 -13.87 -37.21
C VAL A 478 -12.44 -13.67 -36.25
N ILE A 479 -13.68 -13.80 -36.73
CA ILE A 479 -14.88 -13.73 -35.88
C ILE A 479 -15.76 -14.91 -36.29
N ARG A 480 -16.00 -15.85 -35.36
CA ARG A 480 -17.03 -16.88 -35.50
C ARG A 480 -18.34 -16.33 -34.93
N ILE A 481 -19.48 -16.71 -35.49
CA ILE A 481 -20.80 -16.24 -35.05
C ILE A 481 -21.76 -17.43 -35.18
N ASP A 482 -22.18 -18.00 -34.05
CA ASP A 482 -23.17 -19.08 -34.01
C ASP A 482 -24.60 -18.55 -33.86
N HIS A 483 -25.59 -19.46 -33.93
CA HIS A 483 -27.01 -19.13 -33.87
C HIS A 483 -27.43 -18.29 -32.66
N GLY A 484 -28.27 -17.28 -32.93
CA GLY A 484 -29.03 -16.57 -31.89
C GLY A 484 -28.41 -15.25 -31.41
N VAL A 485 -27.29 -14.83 -31.98
CA VAL A 485 -26.59 -13.57 -31.62
C VAL A 485 -27.07 -12.40 -32.50
N ARG A 486 -27.28 -11.21 -31.91
CA ARG A 486 -27.60 -9.96 -32.65
C ARG A 486 -26.47 -8.93 -32.48
N LEU A 487 -25.65 -8.78 -33.52
CA LEU A 487 -24.65 -7.70 -33.61
C LEU A 487 -25.35 -6.34 -33.82
N ARG A 488 -24.96 -5.30 -33.07
CA ARG A 488 -25.56 -3.95 -33.19
C ARG A 488 -24.66 -2.89 -33.81
N GLN A 489 -23.34 -2.94 -33.61
CA GLN A 489 -22.43 -1.92 -34.13
C GLN A 489 -21.00 -2.47 -34.22
N PHE A 490 -20.36 -2.23 -35.37
CA PHE A 490 -18.98 -2.61 -35.65
C PHE A 490 -18.25 -1.40 -36.24
N GLU A 491 -17.07 -1.07 -35.75
CA GLU A 491 -16.18 -0.05 -36.35
C GLU A 491 -14.93 -0.74 -36.90
N LEU A 492 -14.76 -0.71 -38.23
CA LEU A 492 -13.72 -1.46 -38.95
C LEU A 492 -12.39 -0.69 -38.99
N GLY A 493 -11.33 -1.29 -38.43
CA GLY A 493 -9.97 -1.12 -38.96
C GLY A 493 -9.75 -1.98 -40.21
N GLN A 494 -8.80 -1.64 -41.07
CA GLN A 494 -8.58 -2.35 -42.35
C GLN A 494 -8.23 -3.84 -42.13
N GLY A 495 -8.91 -4.72 -42.87
CA GLY A 495 -8.58 -6.15 -43.01
C GLY A 495 -9.31 -7.10 -42.07
N ILE A 496 -10.54 -7.54 -42.42
CA ILE A 496 -11.25 -8.63 -41.73
C ILE A 496 -11.88 -9.59 -42.75
N ALA A 497 -11.84 -10.89 -42.47
CA ALA A 497 -12.58 -11.94 -43.18
C ALA A 497 -13.68 -12.51 -42.28
N ILE A 498 -14.94 -12.38 -42.71
CA ILE A 498 -16.09 -13.02 -42.05
C ILE A 498 -16.30 -14.37 -42.73
N ARG A 499 -16.19 -15.47 -41.99
CA ARG A 499 -16.50 -16.82 -42.49
C ARG A 499 -17.82 -17.27 -41.87
N ARG A 500 -18.83 -17.48 -42.70
CA ARG A 500 -20.05 -18.20 -42.35
C ARG A 500 -19.70 -19.70 -42.43
N ASP A 501 -19.95 -20.45 -41.37
CA ASP A 501 -19.85 -21.91 -41.41
C ASP A 501 -21.22 -22.46 -41.82
N ASP A 502 -21.22 -23.38 -42.77
CA ASP A 502 -22.38 -23.71 -43.59
C ASP A 502 -23.40 -24.52 -42.80
N GLY A 503 -24.40 -23.83 -42.25
CA GLY A 503 -25.57 -24.43 -41.63
C GLY A 503 -26.77 -23.49 -41.52
N HIS A 504 -26.54 -22.20 -41.19
CA HIS A 504 -27.57 -21.14 -41.10
C HIS A 504 -26.98 -19.73 -41.04
#